data_AF-A0A7C4EHL3-F1
#
_entry.id   AF-A0A7C4EHL3-F1
#
_cell.length_a   1.000
_cell.length_b   1.000
_cell.length_c   1.000
_cell.angle_alpha   90.00
_cell.angle_beta   90.00
_cell.angle_gamma   90.00
#
_symmetry.space_group_name_H-M   'P 1'
#
loop_
_entity.id
_entity.type
_entity.pdbx_description
1 polymer ?
#
loop_
_entity_poly.entity_id
_entity_poly.type
_entity_poly.pdbx_seq_one_letter_code
_entity_poly.pdbx_strand_id
1 'polypeptide(L)' 'MMDAFASIISNNLNVVMKFLTTVTIMLMIPNLIFSFFGMNVKLPFQESDLGALATLVVAGLATVAGVWLIVKRRMF' A
#
# COMPACT_ATOMS: atom_id res chain seq x y z
N MET A 1 18.50 -10.17 34.61
CA MET A 1 18.69 -11.22 33.58
C MET A 1 17.42 -11.46 32.79
N MET A 2 16.25 -11.59 33.44
CA MET A 2 14.95 -11.67 32.79
C MET A 2 14.66 -10.49 31.84
N ASP A 3 15.06 -9.27 32.23
CA ASP A 3 14.83 -8.06 31.43
C ASP A 3 15.60 -8.07 30.10
N ALA A 4 16.78 -8.70 30.06
CA ALA A 4 17.55 -8.84 28.82
C ALA A 4 16.89 -9.84 27.85
N PHE A 5 16.37 -10.96 28.36
CA PHE A 5 15.60 -11.90 27.56
C PHE A 5 14.30 -11.30 27.06
N ALA A 6 13.58 -10.56 27.91
CA ALA A 6 12.38 -9.83 27.53
C ALA A 6 12.68 -8.79 26.43
N SER A 7 13.79 -8.06 26.54
CA SER A 7 14.19 -7.05 25.54
C SER A 7 14.53 -7.67 24.18
N ILE A 8 15.18 -8.84 24.16
CA ILE A 8 15.47 -9.57 22.91
C ILE A 8 14.16 -10.04 22.24
N ILE A 9 13.20 -10.56 23.02
CA ILE A 9 11.89 -10.98 22.51
C ILE A 9 11.13 -9.78 21.95
N SER A 10 11.05 -8.68 22.69
CA SER A 10 10.39 -7.44 22.23
C SER A 10 11.06 -6.84 20.99
N ASN A 11 12.39 -6.90 20.89
CA ASN A 11 13.10 -6.43 19.71
C ASN A 11 12.74 -7.26 18.47
N ASN A 12 12.72 -8.58 18.60
CA ASN A 12 12.33 -9.46 17.49
C ASN A 12 10.88 -9.24 17.07
N LEU A 13 9.97 -9.07 18.03
CA LEU A 13 8.57 -8.72 17.74
C LEU A 13 8.47 -7.37 17.03
N ASN A 14 9.22 -6.35 17.45
CA ASN A 14 9.23 -5.05 16.80
C ASN A 14 9.72 -5.14 15.34
N VAL A 15 10.76 -5.95 15.08
CA VAL A 15 11.26 -6.19 13.71
C VAL A 15 10.19 -6.88 12.86
N VAL A 16 9.54 -7.93 13.38
CA VAL A 16 8.50 -8.66 12.65
C VAL A 16 7.29 -7.77 12.38
N MET A 17 6.82 -7.01 13.38
CA MET A 17 5.69 -6.08 13.21
C MET A 17 6.00 -5.01 12.17
N LYS A 18 7.20 -4.42 12.20
CA LYS A 18 7.65 -3.45 11.18
C LYS A 18 7.66 -4.06 9.78
N PHE A 19 8.13 -5.31 9.65
CA PHE A 19 8.12 -6.02 8.37
C PHE A 19 6.69 -6.24 7.87
N LEU A 20 5.83 -6.83 8.70
CA LEU A 20 4.44 -7.12 8.34
C LEU A 20 3.67 -5.85 7.98
N THR A 21 3.76 -4.78 8.78
CA THR A 21 3.10 -3.51 8.49
C THR A 21 3.53 -2.92 7.15
N THR A 22 4.81 -3.03 6.81
CA THR A 22 5.34 -2.52 5.53
C THR A 22 4.78 -3.29 4.35
N VAL A 23 4.75 -4.62 4.46
CA VAL A 23 4.14 -5.49 3.45
C VAL A 23 2.64 -5.18 3.31
N THR A 24 1.91 -5.04 4.41
CA THR A 24 0.49 -4.69 4.40
C THR A 24 0.23 -3.36 3.70
N ILE A 25 0.97 -2.29 4.03
CA ILE A 25 0.78 -0.98 3.40
C ILE A 25 1.10 -1.04 1.91
N MET A 26 2.17 -1.75 1.52
CA MET A 26 2.55 -1.94 0.12
C MET A 26 1.45 -2.65 -0.68
N LEU A 27 0.76 -3.62 -0.07
CA LEU A 27 -0.35 -4.35 -0.70
C LEU A 27 -1.68 -3.58 -0.66
N MET A 28 -1.94 -2.76 0.37
CA MET A 28 -3.20 -2.02 0.52
C MET A 28 -3.40 -0.95 -0.55
N ILE A 29 -2.33 -0.25 -0.96
CA ILE A 29 -2.43 0.82 -1.97
C ILE A 29 -3.00 0.32 -3.31
N PRO A 30 -2.41 -0.69 -3.98
CA PRO A 30 -2.97 -1.22 -5.21
C PRO A 30 -4.34 -1.88 -4.98
N ASN A 31 -4.55 -2.54 -3.83
CA ASN A 31 -5.83 -3.18 -3.52
C ASN A 31 -6.99 -2.17 -3.43
N LEU A 32 -6.78 -1.01 -2.80
CA LEU A 32 -7.79 0.04 -2.74
C LEU A 32 -8.16 0.53 -4.14
N ILE A 33 -7.15 0.73 -4.99
CA ILE A 33 -7.35 1.17 -6.37
C ILE A 33 -8.19 0.14 -7.13
N PHE A 34 -7.79 -1.14 -7.13
CA PHE A 34 -8.57 -2.21 -7.76
C PHE A 34 -9.98 -2.35 -7.19
N SER A 35 -10.16 -2.19 -5.87
CA SER A 35 -11.48 -2.25 -5.25
C SER A 35 -12.40 -1.12 -5.71
N PHE A 36 -11.89 0.10 -5.89
CA PHE A 36 -12.68 1.20 -6.42
C PHE A 36 -13.10 0.96 -7.88
N PHE A 37 -12.25 0.32 -8.68
CA PHE A 37 -12.54 0.01 -10.09
C PHE A 37 -13.34 -1.28 -10.30
N GLY A 38 -13.26 -2.24 -9.38
CA GLY A 38 -14.03 -3.49 -9.41
C GLY A 38 -15.44 -3.36 -8.84
N MET A 39 -15.71 -2.29 -8.09
CA MET A 39 -17.08 -1.94 -7.75
C MET A 39 -17.79 -1.47 -9.03
N ASN A 40 -18.95 -2.06 -9.35
CA ASN A 40 -19.81 -1.71 -10.49
C ASN A 40 -20.44 -0.29 -10.36
N VAL A 41 -19.63 0.69 -10.01
CA VAL A 41 -20.00 2.11 -9.91
C VAL A 41 -19.76 2.72 -11.27
N LYS A 42 -20.77 3.39 -11.82
CA LYS A 42 -20.66 4.13 -13.08
C LYS A 42 -19.59 5.20 -12.94
N LEU A 43 -18.42 4.92 -13.50
CA LEU A 43 -17.34 5.89 -13.58
C LEU A 43 -17.70 6.90 -14.69
N PRO A 44 -17.63 8.22 -14.42
CA PRO A 44 -17.52 9.16 -15.53
C PRO A 44 -16.30 8.71 -16.36
N PHE A 45 -16.40 8.61 -17.68
CA PHE A 45 -15.45 7.98 -18.63
C PHE A 45 -15.67 6.51 -19.02
N GLN A 46 -16.76 5.85 -18.60
CA GLN A 46 -17.04 4.45 -19.01
C GLN A 46 -17.37 4.27 -20.51
N GLU A 47 -17.78 5.31 -21.24
CA GLU A 47 -18.21 5.22 -22.64
C GLU A 47 -17.13 5.54 -23.68
N SER A 48 -15.91 5.87 -23.23
CA SER A 48 -14.77 6.13 -24.11
C SER A 48 -13.80 4.96 -24.05
N ASP A 49 -13.40 4.40 -25.19
CA ASP A 49 -12.36 3.35 -25.30
C ASP A 49 -11.03 3.76 -24.60
N LEU A 50 -10.81 5.06 -24.40
CA LEU A 50 -9.64 5.62 -23.71
C LEU A 50 -9.84 5.79 -22.20
N GLY A 51 -11.07 5.69 -21.68
CA GLY A 51 -11.38 5.86 -20.25
C GLY A 51 -10.79 4.77 -19.37
N ALA A 52 -10.77 3.53 -19.87
CA ALA A 52 -10.09 2.40 -19.22
C ALA A 52 -8.57 2.60 -19.16
N LEU A 53 -7.97 3.17 -20.21
CA LEU A 53 -6.53 3.38 -20.28
C LEU A 53 -6.09 4.56 -19.39
N ALA A 54 -6.86 5.66 -19.39
CA ALA A 54 -6.61 6.81 -18.53
C ALA A 54 -6.70 6.47 -17.03
N THR A 55 -7.70 5.66 -16.64
CA THR A 55 -7.86 5.22 -15.25
C THR A 55 -6.74 4.28 -14.81
N LEU A 56 -6.29 3.38 -15.67
CA LEU A 56 -5.17 2.48 -15.38
C LEU A 56 -3.84 3.24 -15.20
N VAL A 57 -3.63 4.30 -15.99
CA VAL A 57 -2.47 5.19 -15.84
C VAL A 57 -2.54 5.99 -14.53
N VAL A 58 -3.70 6.55 -14.17
CA VAL A 58 -3.87 7.29 -12.90
C VAL A 58 -3.70 6.36 -11.69
N ALA A 59 -4.24 5.14 -11.76
CA ALA A 59 -4.06 4.07 -10.78
C ALA A 59 -2.57 3.71 -10.59
N GLY A 60 -1.86 3.49 -11.70
CA GLY A 60 -0.43 3.22 -11.69
C GLY A 60 0.36 4.37 -11.07
N LEU A 61 0.08 5.60 -11.47
CA LEU A 61 0.74 6.80 -10.94
C LEU A 61 0.45 7.00 -9.45
N ALA A 62 -0.78 6.77 -8.98
CA ALA A 62 -1.13 6.87 -7.56
C ALA A 62 -0.40 5.80 -6.73
N THR A 63 -0.25 4.58 -7.27
CA THR A 63 0.50 3.49 -6.61
C THR A 63 1.98 3.85 -6.51
N VAL A 64 2.58 4.30 -7.62
CA VAL A 64 3.99 4.72 -7.67
C VAL A 64 4.23 5.92 -6.74
N ALA A 65 3.33 6.90 -6.74
CA ALA A 65 3.41 8.05 -5.85
C ALA A 65 3.27 7.66 -4.38
N GLY A 66 2.38 6.72 -4.04
CA GLY A 66 2.20 6.19 -2.69
C GLY A 66 3.43 5.44 -2.20
N VAL A 67 3.99 4.55 -3.01
CA VAL A 67 5.25 3.84 -2.72
C VAL A 67 6.39 4.84 -2.58
N TRP A 68 6.51 5.82 -3.49
CA TRP A 68 7.54 6.85 -3.42
C TRP A 68 7.41 7.73 -2.18
N LEU A 69 6.19 8.10 -1.77
CA LEU A 69 5.94 8.85 -0.55
C LEU A 69 6.36 8.07 0.70
N ILE A 70 6.04 6.78 0.77
CA ILE A 70 6.41 5.92 1.90
C ILE A 70 7.93 5.75 1.97
N VAL A 71 8.59 5.51 0.84
CA VAL A 71 10.05 5.41 0.76
C VAL A 71 10.72 6.73 1.15
N LYS A 72 10.20 7.87 0.64
CA LYS A 72 10.77 9.20 0.92
C LYS A 72 10.50 9.67 2.34
N ARG A 73 9.35 9.33 2.92
CA ARG A 73 8.98 9.73 4.28
C ARG A 73 9.71 8.94 5.36
N ARG A 74 10.56 7.95 5.00
CA ARG A 74 11.26 7.07 5.95
C ARG A 74 10.40 6.82 7.18
N MET A 75 9.26 6.15 7.02
CA MET A 75 8.65 5.50 8.18
C MET A 75 9.47 4.25 8.53
N PHE A 76 10.75 4.48 8.83
CA PHE A 76 11.77 3.58 9.34
C PHE A 76 12.87 4.41 10.01
#